data_AF-A0A537J238-F1
#
_entry.id   AF-A0A537J238-F1
#
_cell.length_a   1.000
_cell.length_b   1.000
_cell.length_c   1.000
_cell.angle_alpha   90.00
_cell.angle_beta   90.00
_cell.angle_gamma   90.00
#
_symmetry.space_group_name_H-M   'P 1'
#
loop_
_entity.id
_entity.type
_entity.pdbx_description
1 polymer ?
#
loop_
_entity_poly.entity_id
_entity_poly.type
_entity_poly.pdbx_seq_one_letter_code
_entity_poly.pdbx_strand_id
1 'polypeptide(L)'
;MDEDGIKKCFAIPPITGLSSVYLLRLSLKDSKQNTRSINWYWLSQKPDQLAWSKSKWYYTPQSGFTDFKPLKNLPATTLNVNYSTDKKEKETKHLITIKNTGKAVAFFVHLRVLKDKNADDILPVIFSDNYISLAPGEGRTIECSYENKDAVGTKPYVLTTGWNLNVAGSKASGNAGFEK
;
A
#
# COMPACT_ATOMS: atom_id res chain seq x y z
N MET A 1 24.62 -12.26 -12.46
CA MET A 1 24.47 -11.37 -11.30
C MET A 1 24.46 -12.29 -10.12
N ASP A 2 25.31 -12.02 -9.15
CA ASP A 2 25.29 -12.74 -7.87
C ASP A 2 23.96 -12.46 -7.17
N GLU A 3 23.56 -13.36 -6.27
CA GLU A 3 22.48 -13.08 -5.32
C GLU A 3 22.80 -11.75 -4.61
N ASP A 4 21.79 -10.88 -4.46
CA ASP A 4 21.88 -9.52 -3.91
C ASP A 4 22.66 -8.46 -4.74
N GLY A 5 22.94 -8.73 -6.02
CA GLY A 5 23.57 -7.75 -6.91
C GLY A 5 22.72 -6.50 -7.16
N ILE A 6 23.32 -5.30 -7.07
CA ILE A 6 22.69 -4.03 -7.47
C ILE A 6 23.07 -3.65 -8.91
N LYS A 7 22.10 -3.11 -9.66
CA LYS A 7 22.36 -2.48 -10.96
C LYS A 7 21.64 -1.14 -11.04
N LYS A 8 22.41 -0.09 -11.32
CA LYS A 8 21.84 1.23 -11.62
C LYS A 8 21.12 1.16 -12.97
N CYS A 9 19.81 1.39 -12.95
CA CYS A 9 19.00 1.42 -14.17
C CYS A 9 19.04 2.81 -14.84
N PHE A 10 18.72 3.86 -14.09
CA PHE A 10 18.75 5.25 -14.55
C PHE A 10 18.87 6.21 -13.36
N ALA A 11 19.17 7.48 -13.64
CA ALA A 11 19.04 8.57 -12.68
C ALA A 11 17.76 9.36 -12.99
N ILE A 12 17.06 9.82 -11.95
CA ILE A 12 15.91 10.70 -12.11
C ILE A 12 16.44 12.09 -12.48
N PRO A 13 16.06 12.66 -13.64
CA PRO A 13 16.52 13.99 -14.03
C PRO A 13 15.93 15.06 -13.10
N PRO A 14 16.48 16.29 -13.08
CA PRO A 14 15.81 17.42 -12.44
C PRO A 14 14.41 17.63 -13.04
N ILE A 15 13.39 17.73 -12.17
CA ILE A 15 12.00 17.98 -12.57
C ILE A 15 11.58 19.32 -11.98
N THR A 16 11.24 20.27 -12.85
CA THR A 16 10.72 21.58 -12.46
C THR A 16 9.20 21.53 -12.25
N GLY A 17 8.65 22.41 -11.41
CA GLY A 17 7.20 22.52 -11.22
C GLY A 17 6.58 21.47 -10.29
N LEU A 18 7.39 20.73 -9.54
CA LEU A 18 6.89 19.84 -8.48
C LEU A 18 6.28 20.65 -7.34
N SER A 19 5.27 20.07 -6.68
CA SER A 19 4.76 20.54 -5.39
C SER A 19 5.80 20.34 -4.28
N SER A 20 5.61 21.00 -3.14
CA SER A 20 6.50 20.88 -1.97
C SER A 20 6.62 19.44 -1.46
N VAL A 21 5.54 18.65 -1.57
CA VAL A 21 5.53 17.18 -1.44
C VAL A 21 4.95 16.59 -2.70
N TYR A 22 5.59 15.57 -3.24
CA TYR A 22 5.19 14.90 -4.48
C TYR A 22 5.33 13.39 -4.35
N LEU A 23 4.61 12.66 -5.20
CA LEU A 23 4.69 11.20 -5.27
C LEU A 23 5.54 10.78 -6.47
N LEU A 24 6.51 9.90 -6.23
CA LEU A 24 7.28 9.23 -7.25
C LEU A 24 6.83 7.77 -7.34
N ARG A 25 6.31 7.37 -8.49
CA ARG A 25 5.92 6.00 -8.80
C ARG A 25 6.95 5.36 -9.73
N LEU A 26 7.62 4.33 -9.27
CA LEU A 26 8.54 3.53 -10.09
C LEU A 26 7.91 2.19 -10.41
N SER A 27 7.96 1.77 -11.67
CA SER A 27 7.47 0.45 -12.10
C SER A 27 8.52 -0.32 -12.88
N LEU A 28 8.76 -1.56 -12.49
CA LEU A 28 9.58 -2.51 -13.21
C LEU A 28 8.68 -3.43 -14.04
N LYS A 29 8.99 -3.56 -15.33
CA LYS A 29 8.32 -4.48 -16.25
C LYS A 29 9.32 -5.51 -16.78
N ASP A 30 8.86 -6.73 -17.02
CA ASP A 30 9.64 -7.74 -17.72
C ASP A 30 9.64 -7.53 -19.25
N SER A 31 10.34 -8.40 -19.98
CA SER A 31 10.42 -8.35 -21.44
C SER A 31 9.07 -8.53 -22.15
N LYS A 32 8.07 -9.12 -21.48
CA LYS A 32 6.70 -9.29 -21.98
C LYS A 32 5.77 -8.15 -21.55
N GLN A 33 6.33 -7.06 -21.00
CA GLN A 33 5.60 -5.90 -20.46
C GLN A 33 4.73 -6.17 -19.24
N ASN A 34 4.91 -7.32 -18.57
CA ASN A 34 4.23 -7.58 -17.31
C ASN A 34 4.90 -6.78 -16.19
N THR A 35 4.10 -6.09 -15.39
CA THR A 35 4.58 -5.43 -14.18
C THR A 35 5.09 -6.47 -13.19
N ARG A 36 6.37 -6.35 -12.78
CA ARG A 36 7.01 -7.20 -11.78
C ARG A 36 7.14 -6.53 -10.42
N SER A 37 7.21 -5.20 -10.40
CA SER A 37 7.23 -4.43 -9.17
C SER A 37 6.71 -3.03 -9.43
N ILE A 38 6.02 -2.46 -8.45
CA ILE A 38 5.71 -1.04 -8.37
C ILE A 38 6.05 -0.59 -6.96
N ASN A 39 6.82 0.49 -6.85
CA ASN A 39 7.06 1.14 -5.57
C ASN A 39 6.71 2.62 -5.65
N TRP A 40 6.14 3.14 -4.59
CA TRP A 40 5.73 4.54 -4.46
C TRP A 40 6.53 5.20 -3.35
N TYR A 41 7.05 6.38 -3.63
CA TYR A 41 7.75 7.23 -2.67
C TYR A 41 7.00 8.54 -2.54
N TRP A 42 6.88 9.05 -1.32
CA TRP A 42 6.43 10.41 -1.04
C TRP A 42 7.67 11.21 -0.68
N LEU A 43 8.01 12.15 -1.55
CA LEU A 43 9.24 12.92 -1.49
C LEU A 43 8.91 14.39 -1.26
N SER A 44 9.86 15.12 -0.69
CA SER A 44 9.72 16.55 -0.45
C SER A 44 10.81 17.31 -1.18
N GLN A 45 10.51 18.56 -1.52
CA GLN A 45 11.52 19.52 -1.95
C GLN A 45 12.42 19.98 -0.79
N LYS A 46 11.98 19.78 0.47
CA LYS A 46 12.79 20.02 1.66
C LYS A 46 13.39 18.68 2.12
N PRO A 47 14.70 18.43 1.92
CA PRO A 47 15.31 17.18 2.34
C PRO A 47 15.55 17.14 3.85
N ASP A 48 15.63 15.93 4.38
CA ASP A 48 16.25 15.68 5.67
C ASP A 48 17.74 16.06 5.63
N GLN A 49 18.23 16.65 6.71
CA GLN A 49 19.63 17.02 6.86
C GLN A 49 20.18 16.40 8.14
N LEU A 50 21.33 15.74 8.02
CA LEU A 50 21.99 15.05 9.13
C LEU A 50 23.06 15.96 9.76
N ALA A 51 23.05 16.03 11.09
CA ALA A 51 24.06 16.73 11.88
C ALA A 51 25.19 15.76 12.24
N TRP A 52 26.00 15.39 11.24
CA TRP A 52 27.05 14.38 11.37
C TRP A 52 28.06 14.65 12.50
N SER A 53 28.37 15.91 12.80
CA SER A 53 29.28 16.26 13.90
C SER A 53 28.72 15.91 15.29
N LYS A 54 27.41 15.59 15.39
CA LYS A 54 26.71 15.22 16.62
C LYS A 54 26.32 13.74 16.64
N SER A 55 26.88 12.92 15.76
CA SER A 55 26.60 11.49 15.71
C SER A 55 27.04 10.78 17.00
N LYS A 56 26.21 9.84 17.43
CA LYS A 56 26.51 8.81 18.43
C LYS A 56 26.74 7.48 17.70
N TRP A 57 27.32 6.50 18.37
CA TRP A 57 27.60 5.18 17.79
C TRP A 57 26.37 4.48 17.21
N TYR A 58 25.16 4.82 17.68
CA TYR A 58 23.88 4.22 17.26
C TYR A 58 22.94 5.18 16.51
N TYR A 59 23.26 6.47 16.40
CA TYR A 59 22.30 7.46 15.89
C TYR A 59 22.97 8.76 15.42
N THR A 60 22.50 9.32 14.31
CA THR A 60 22.88 10.66 13.86
C THR A 60 21.67 11.58 13.96
N PRO A 61 21.70 12.66 14.76
CA PRO A 61 20.59 13.59 14.83
C PRO A 61 20.42 14.35 13.51
N GLN A 62 19.20 14.80 13.25
CA GLN A 62 18.88 15.65 12.11
C GLN A 62 19.04 17.14 12.48
N SER A 63 19.69 17.92 11.62
CA SER A 63 19.70 19.38 11.66
C SER A 63 18.52 20.00 10.91
N GLY A 64 17.86 19.22 10.06
CA GLY A 64 16.71 19.62 9.28
C GLY A 64 15.83 18.43 8.97
N PHE A 65 14.52 18.66 8.97
CA PHE A 65 13.51 17.62 8.77
C PHE A 65 12.74 17.88 7.48
N THR A 66 12.54 16.83 6.71
CA THR A 66 11.58 16.79 5.61
C THR A 66 10.20 17.23 6.10
N ASP A 67 9.49 18.01 5.28
CA ASP A 67 8.12 18.41 5.58
C ASP A 67 7.12 17.61 4.75
N PHE A 68 6.46 16.64 5.39
CA PHE A 68 5.37 15.86 4.81
C PHE A 68 3.97 16.31 5.24
N LYS A 69 3.83 17.44 5.95
CA LYS A 69 2.52 17.97 6.38
C LYS A 69 1.51 18.10 5.22
N PRO A 70 1.91 18.49 3.98
CA PRO A 70 0.97 18.56 2.86
C PRO A 70 0.22 17.25 2.57
N LEU A 71 0.75 16.07 2.95
CA LEU A 71 0.05 14.80 2.77
C LEU A 71 -1.31 14.77 3.50
N LYS A 72 -1.46 15.51 4.61
CA LYS A 72 -2.75 15.64 5.32
C LYS A 72 -3.87 16.21 4.45
N ASN A 73 -3.52 16.96 3.41
CA ASN A 73 -4.45 17.61 2.49
C ASN A 73 -4.56 16.86 1.17
N LEU A 74 -4.10 15.60 1.09
CA LEU A 74 -4.29 14.79 -0.11
C LEU A 74 -5.79 14.72 -0.44
N PRO A 75 -6.19 15.05 -1.68
CA PRO A 75 -7.60 15.01 -2.06
C PRO A 75 -8.19 13.63 -1.82
N ALA A 76 -9.39 13.57 -1.26
CA ALA A 76 -10.04 12.30 -1.00
C ALA A 76 -10.28 11.52 -2.30
N THR A 77 -10.20 10.19 -2.23
CA THR A 77 -10.51 9.31 -3.36
C THR A 77 -11.42 8.16 -2.94
N THR A 78 -12.01 7.48 -3.92
CA THR A 78 -12.92 6.35 -3.70
C THR A 78 -12.29 5.06 -4.20
N LEU A 79 -12.59 3.96 -3.53
CA LEU A 79 -12.18 2.62 -3.92
C LEU A 79 -13.40 1.78 -4.28
N ASN A 80 -13.19 0.83 -5.19
CA ASN A 80 -14.05 -0.32 -5.33
C ASN A 80 -13.27 -1.59 -4.96
N VAL A 81 -13.83 -2.39 -4.06
CA VAL A 81 -13.22 -3.63 -3.56
C VAL A 81 -14.14 -4.79 -3.85
N ASN A 82 -13.61 -5.81 -4.52
CA ASN A 82 -14.28 -7.08 -4.72
C ASN A 82 -13.34 -8.18 -4.23
N TYR A 83 -13.88 -9.25 -3.66
CA TYR A 83 -13.06 -10.41 -3.35
C TYR A 83 -13.78 -11.71 -3.67
N SER A 84 -12.99 -12.74 -3.92
CA SER A 84 -13.44 -14.13 -4.02
C SER A 84 -12.64 -14.99 -3.06
N THR A 85 -13.25 -16.08 -2.59
CA THR A 85 -12.63 -17.02 -1.66
C THR A 85 -12.43 -18.37 -2.34
N ASP A 86 -11.21 -18.90 -2.25
CA ASP A 86 -10.86 -20.28 -2.55
C ASP A 86 -10.50 -20.97 -1.24
N LYS A 87 -11.38 -21.85 -0.76
CA LYS A 87 -11.17 -22.60 0.48
C LYS A 87 -10.76 -24.03 0.15
N LYS A 88 -9.58 -24.42 0.61
CA LYS A 88 -9.04 -25.78 0.53
C LYS A 88 -9.10 -26.45 1.90
N GLU A 89 -8.64 -27.69 1.98
CA GLU A 89 -8.69 -28.49 3.22
C GLU A 89 -7.95 -27.81 4.40
N LYS A 90 -6.74 -27.28 4.15
CA LYS A 90 -5.88 -26.69 5.19
C LYS A 90 -5.80 -25.16 5.18
N GLU A 91 -6.03 -24.54 4.04
CA GLU A 91 -5.83 -23.10 3.82
C GLU A 91 -7.08 -22.47 3.20
N THR A 92 -7.37 -21.24 3.60
CA THR A 92 -8.29 -20.35 2.87
C THR A 92 -7.49 -19.25 2.20
N LYS A 93 -7.78 -19.00 0.93
CA LYS A 93 -7.20 -17.93 0.11
C LYS A 93 -8.29 -16.97 -0.35
N HIS A 94 -8.02 -15.68 -0.24
CA HIS A 94 -8.83 -14.61 -0.80
C HIS A 94 -8.07 -13.92 -1.93
N LEU A 95 -8.74 -13.71 -3.06
CA LEU A 95 -8.26 -12.81 -4.12
C LEU A 95 -9.03 -11.50 -4.01
N ILE A 96 -8.36 -10.46 -3.53
CA ILE A 96 -8.96 -9.15 -3.23
C ILE A 96 -8.55 -8.18 -4.33
N THR A 97 -9.50 -7.78 -5.18
CA THR A 97 -9.27 -6.80 -6.23
C THR A 97 -9.74 -5.42 -5.76
N ILE A 98 -8.78 -4.50 -5.64
CA ILE A 98 -9.02 -3.10 -5.28
C ILE A 98 -8.82 -2.26 -6.53
N LYS A 99 -9.72 -1.33 -6.80
CA LYS A 99 -9.60 -0.34 -7.87
C LYS A 99 -9.83 1.07 -7.34
N ASN A 100 -8.94 1.99 -7.69
CA ASN A 100 -9.14 3.41 -7.45
C ASN A 100 -10.14 3.97 -8.47
N THR A 101 -11.31 4.37 -8.00
CA THR A 101 -12.40 4.91 -8.83
C THR A 101 -12.48 6.43 -8.79
N GLY A 102 -11.69 7.08 -7.94
CA GLY A 102 -11.63 8.53 -7.86
C GLY A 102 -10.56 9.15 -8.77
N LYS A 103 -10.36 10.46 -8.60
CA LYS A 103 -9.43 11.27 -9.40
C LYS A 103 -8.10 11.58 -8.71
N ALA A 104 -7.98 11.28 -7.42
CA ALA A 104 -6.74 11.42 -6.68
C ALA A 104 -6.04 10.05 -6.55
N VAL A 105 -4.75 10.03 -6.23
CA VAL A 105 -4.06 8.79 -5.84
C VAL A 105 -4.71 8.23 -4.57
N ALA A 106 -5.03 6.93 -4.55
CA ALA A 106 -5.37 6.24 -3.31
C ALA A 106 -4.06 5.91 -2.60
N PHE A 107 -3.76 6.63 -1.52
CA PHE A 107 -2.48 6.56 -0.85
C PHE A 107 -2.55 5.63 0.36
N PHE A 108 -1.56 4.74 0.50
CA PHE A 108 -1.45 3.80 1.63
C PHE A 108 -2.71 2.95 1.86
N VAL A 109 -3.21 2.31 0.80
CA VAL A 109 -4.30 1.36 0.91
C VAL A 109 -3.82 0.12 1.64
N HIS A 110 -4.43 -0.15 2.79
CA HIS A 110 -4.08 -1.24 3.68
C HIS A 110 -5.25 -2.21 3.80
N LEU A 111 -4.95 -3.50 3.67
CA LEU A 111 -5.89 -4.60 3.83
C LEU A 111 -5.67 -5.32 5.16
N ARG A 112 -6.77 -5.65 5.81
CA ARG A 112 -6.87 -6.59 6.93
C ARG A 112 -7.90 -7.66 6.62
N VAL A 113 -7.72 -8.85 7.20
CA VAL A 113 -8.72 -9.91 7.17
C VAL A 113 -9.08 -10.28 8.60
N LEU A 114 -10.31 -9.98 8.98
CA LEU A 114 -10.83 -10.11 10.33
C LEU A 114 -11.64 -11.39 10.49
N LYS A 115 -11.77 -11.88 11.72
CA LYS A 115 -12.64 -13.03 12.05
C LYS A 115 -14.13 -12.72 11.82
N ASP A 116 -14.52 -11.46 11.93
CA ASP A 116 -15.83 -10.89 11.57
C ASP A 116 -15.68 -9.37 11.43
N LYS A 117 -16.71 -8.64 10.99
CA LYS A 117 -16.70 -7.20 10.67
C LYS A 117 -16.13 -6.30 11.76
N ASN A 118 -16.23 -6.69 13.03
CA ASN A 118 -15.74 -5.93 14.19
C ASN A 118 -14.90 -6.80 15.14
N ALA A 119 -14.23 -7.82 14.60
CA ALA A 119 -13.39 -8.72 15.37
C ALA A 119 -11.90 -8.49 15.09
N ASP A 120 -11.06 -9.20 15.84
CA ASP A 120 -9.62 -9.20 15.62
C ASP A 120 -9.23 -9.80 14.26
N ASP A 121 -8.00 -9.51 13.85
CA ASP A 121 -7.39 -10.11 12.67
C ASP A 121 -7.34 -11.64 12.78
N ILE A 122 -7.51 -12.31 11.65
CA ILE A 122 -7.08 -13.70 11.51
C ILE A 122 -5.56 -13.68 11.38
N LEU A 123 -4.87 -14.40 12.27
CA LEU A 123 -3.42 -14.47 12.31
C LEU A 123 -2.95 -15.92 12.53
N PRO A 124 -1.82 -16.34 11.92
CA PRO A 124 -1.04 -15.59 10.94
C PRO A 124 -1.78 -15.45 9.59
N VAL A 125 -1.51 -14.35 8.90
CA VAL A 125 -2.04 -14.08 7.56
C VAL A 125 -0.92 -13.61 6.64
N ILE A 126 -0.91 -14.12 5.42
CA ILE A 126 0.10 -13.78 4.41
C ILE A 126 -0.58 -13.02 3.28
N PHE A 127 -0.06 -11.84 2.98
CA PHE A 127 -0.48 -11.03 1.84
C PHE A 127 0.60 -11.07 0.77
N SER A 128 0.21 -11.24 -0.50
CA SER A 128 1.15 -11.13 -1.63
C SER A 128 1.67 -9.69 -1.81
N ASP A 129 0.91 -8.72 -1.31
CA ASP A 129 1.22 -7.30 -1.32
C ASP A 129 0.29 -6.58 -0.31
N ASN A 130 0.72 -5.47 0.29
CA ASN A 130 -0.10 -4.67 1.20
C ASN A 130 0.48 -3.26 1.32
N TYR A 131 -0.24 -2.31 1.91
CA TYR A 131 0.17 -0.90 1.99
C TYR A 131 0.48 -0.29 0.61
N ILE A 132 -0.37 -0.58 -0.37
CA ILE A 132 -0.18 -0.18 -1.77
C ILE A 132 -0.65 1.26 -2.01
N SER A 133 -0.22 1.86 -3.10
CA SER A 133 -0.86 3.08 -3.64
C SER A 133 -1.32 2.86 -5.08
N LEU A 134 -2.46 3.44 -5.44
CA LEU A 134 -3.11 3.26 -6.73
C LEU A 134 -3.35 4.63 -7.39
N ALA A 135 -2.82 4.85 -8.59
CA ALA A 135 -3.16 6.03 -9.37
C ALA A 135 -4.65 5.99 -9.80
N PRO A 136 -5.24 7.11 -10.24
CA PRO A 136 -6.62 7.14 -10.73
C PRO A 136 -6.87 6.06 -11.80
N GLY A 137 -7.90 5.24 -11.60
CA GLY A 137 -8.26 4.15 -12.50
C GLY A 137 -7.42 2.87 -12.36
N GLU A 138 -6.29 2.89 -11.65
CA GLU A 138 -5.48 1.69 -11.41
C GLU A 138 -6.21 0.73 -10.47
N GLY A 139 -5.97 -0.57 -10.67
CA GLY A 139 -6.38 -1.60 -9.74
C GLY A 139 -5.26 -2.61 -9.50
N ARG A 140 -5.38 -3.34 -8.38
CA ARG A 140 -4.47 -4.42 -8.01
C ARG A 140 -5.28 -5.56 -7.40
N THR A 141 -4.91 -6.79 -7.75
CA THR A 141 -5.40 -7.99 -7.08
C THR A 141 -4.33 -8.45 -6.10
N ILE A 142 -4.72 -8.52 -4.83
CA ILE A 142 -3.90 -8.99 -3.72
C ILE A 142 -4.40 -10.37 -3.31
N GLU A 143 -3.49 -11.32 -3.25
CA GLU A 143 -3.75 -12.61 -2.63
C GLU A 143 -3.52 -12.50 -1.13
N CYS A 144 -4.46 -13.03 -0.34
CA CYS A 144 -4.36 -13.13 1.11
C CYS A 144 -4.66 -14.57 1.51
N SER A 145 -3.82 -15.22 2.32
CA SER A 145 -4.09 -16.56 2.81
C SER A 145 -3.79 -16.76 4.30
N TYR A 146 -4.49 -17.71 4.90
CA TYR A 146 -4.32 -18.13 6.28
C TYR A 146 -4.74 -19.61 6.45
N GLU A 147 -4.27 -20.25 7.52
CA GLU A 147 -4.67 -21.63 7.82
C GLU A 147 -6.09 -21.69 8.41
N ASN A 148 -6.87 -22.69 7.97
CA ASN A 148 -8.28 -22.83 8.37
C ASN A 148 -8.46 -22.96 9.90
N LYS A 149 -7.48 -23.52 10.61
CA LYS A 149 -7.49 -23.68 12.07
C LYS A 149 -7.55 -22.34 12.82
N ASP A 150 -7.05 -21.27 12.20
CA ASP A 150 -6.96 -19.94 12.82
C ASP A 150 -8.25 -19.11 12.60
N ALA A 151 -9.19 -19.66 11.82
CA ALA A 151 -10.45 -19.04 11.42
C ALA A 151 -11.68 -19.95 11.64
N VAL A 152 -11.59 -20.92 12.57
CA VAL A 152 -12.69 -21.86 12.86
C VAL A 152 -13.92 -21.11 13.38
N GLY A 153 -15.08 -21.37 12.76
CA GLY A 153 -16.36 -20.75 13.15
C GLY A 153 -16.47 -19.25 12.84
N THR A 154 -15.53 -18.70 12.10
CA THR A 154 -15.48 -17.27 11.75
C THR A 154 -16.23 -16.99 10.45
N LYS A 155 -16.58 -15.72 10.25
CA LYS A 155 -17.09 -15.21 8.96
C LYS A 155 -16.09 -14.15 8.46
N PRO A 156 -15.03 -14.58 7.74
CA PRO A 156 -13.92 -13.71 7.37
C PRO A 156 -14.39 -12.43 6.71
N TYR A 157 -13.92 -11.29 7.20
CA TYR A 157 -14.28 -9.96 6.71
C TYR A 157 -13.04 -9.22 6.21
N VAL A 158 -13.08 -8.75 4.96
CA VAL A 158 -11.98 -7.96 4.38
C VAL A 158 -12.20 -6.48 4.71
N LEU A 159 -11.34 -5.92 5.56
CA LEU A 159 -11.35 -4.51 5.90
C LEU A 159 -10.29 -3.76 5.09
N THR A 160 -10.70 -2.69 4.41
CA THR A 160 -9.81 -1.82 3.63
C THR A 160 -9.75 -0.43 4.24
N THR A 161 -8.54 0.06 4.52
CA THR A 161 -8.32 1.46 4.91
C THR A 161 -7.41 2.16 3.91
N GLY A 162 -7.36 3.48 3.96
CA GLY A 162 -6.47 4.28 3.11
C GLY A 162 -6.36 5.71 3.62
N TRP A 163 -5.19 6.32 3.46
CA TRP A 163 -4.87 7.62 4.04
C TRP A 163 -5.89 8.73 3.70
N ASN A 164 -6.33 8.76 2.44
CA ASN A 164 -7.26 9.74 1.90
C ASN A 164 -8.55 9.07 1.38
N LEU A 165 -9.01 8.01 2.04
CA LEU A 165 -10.18 7.26 1.60
C LEU A 165 -11.49 7.99 1.94
N ASN A 166 -12.33 8.19 0.92
CA ASN A 166 -13.74 8.53 1.09
C ASN A 166 -14.56 7.25 1.22
N VAL A 167 -14.87 6.86 2.47
CA VAL A 167 -15.66 5.65 2.79
C VAL A 167 -17.07 5.72 2.18
N ALA A 168 -17.76 6.85 2.30
CA ALA A 168 -19.14 7.00 1.83
C ALA A 168 -19.29 6.85 0.31
N GLY A 169 -18.26 7.24 -0.45
CA GLY A 169 -18.22 7.08 -1.90
C GLY A 169 -17.63 5.75 -2.39
N SER A 170 -17.09 4.93 -1.49
CA SER A 170 -16.44 3.66 -1.83
C SER A 170 -17.44 2.50 -1.81
N LYS A 171 -17.16 1.45 -2.59
CA LYS A 171 -18.07 0.30 -2.76
C LYS A 171 -17.33 -1.01 -2.54
N ALA A 172 -17.89 -1.89 -1.71
CA ALA A 172 -17.38 -3.24 -1.51
C ALA A 172 -18.45 -4.28 -1.82
N SER A 173 -18.02 -5.45 -2.33
CA SER A 173 -18.88 -6.61 -2.56
C SER A 173 -18.56 -7.72 -1.56
N GLY A 174 -19.56 -8.52 -1.16
CA GLY A 174 -19.38 -9.63 -0.22
C GLY A 174 -19.22 -9.17 1.23
N ASN A 175 -18.52 -9.98 2.05
CA ASN A 175 -18.17 -9.64 3.43
C ASN A 175 -16.89 -8.78 3.47
N ALA A 176 -17.00 -7.56 2.94
CA ALA A 176 -15.91 -6.59 2.88
C ALA A 176 -16.42 -5.17 3.11
N GLY A 177 -15.52 -4.28 3.49
CA GLY A 177 -15.86 -2.87 3.62
C GLY A 177 -14.66 -2.01 3.99
N PHE A 178 -14.96 -0.82 4.51
CA PHE A 178 -13.98 0.23 4.69
C PHE A 178 -14.02 0.80 6.10
N GLU A 179 -12.86 1.26 6.54
CA GLU A 179 -12.68 2.09 7.74
C GLU A 179 -11.83 3.31 7.40
N LYS A 180 -11.97 4.36 8.20
CA LYS A 180 -11.29 5.64 8.01
C LYS A 180 -9.90 5.63 8.64
#